data_AF-A0AB39AZQ6-F1
#
_entry.id   AF-A0AB39AZQ6-F1
#
_cell.length_a   1.000
_cell.length_b   1.000
_cell.length_c   1.000
_cell.angle_alpha   90.00
_cell.angle_beta   90.00
_cell.angle_gamma   90.00
#
_symmetry.space_group_name_H-M   'P 1'
#
loop_
_entity.id
_entity.type
_entity.pdbx_description
1 polymer ?
#
loop_
_entity_poly.entity_id
_entity_poly.type
_entity_poly.pdbx_seq_one_letter_code
_entity_poly.pdbx_strand_id
1 'polypeptide(L)'
;MAIAVPLNEGAGSTLKQRLARAERVNRWKAQALIAPLALFLLLVFLVPIAALLYKSVGNPEVVTGLPQTVTAVTQWDGKGLPGEAVYKALSDDLAQARKNQTLGDTSKRLNMELAGYRSLLSKTARALPFKTEPASYKEALQELDERWGDPAYWQAIRRNTSSVTPFYLLAALDHRIDDLGELAKTTPDQAIYLDIFTRTLWMGFVITAICLVLAYPLAYLLANLPTRQSNLLMILVLLPFWTSILVRVAAWIVLLQSGGLINSALMAVGIIDKPLELVFNRTGVYISMVHILLPFMILPIYSVMKGISPTYMRAAISLGCHPFTSFWRVYFPQTYAGVGAGCLLVFILAIGYYITPALLGSPNDQMVSYFVAFYTNTSINWGMATALGGLLLLATVILYLIYSWLVGASRLRLS
;
A
#
# COMPACT_ATOMS: atom_id res chain seq x y z
N MET A 1 -35.58 67.76 36.60
CA MET A 1 -36.49 66.59 36.66
C MET A 1 -36.02 65.62 35.58
N ALA A 2 -35.15 64.67 35.94
CA ALA A 2 -34.57 63.72 35.00
C ALA A 2 -35.60 62.62 34.72
N ILE A 3 -36.10 62.57 33.48
CA ILE A 3 -37.00 61.52 33.03
C ILE A 3 -36.15 60.30 32.74
N ALA A 4 -36.14 59.34 33.68
CA ALA A 4 -35.65 58.00 33.45
C ALA A 4 -36.53 57.36 32.37
N VAL A 5 -35.95 57.14 31.19
CA VAL A 5 -36.58 56.30 30.15
C VAL A 5 -36.56 54.87 30.68
N PRO A 6 -37.71 54.21 30.84
CA PRO A 6 -37.73 52.82 31.29
C PRO A 6 -37.14 51.95 30.19
N LEU A 7 -36.21 51.07 30.56
CA LEU A 7 -35.74 49.97 29.72
C LEU A 7 -36.93 49.04 29.49
N ASN A 8 -37.66 49.29 28.41
CA ASN A 8 -38.77 48.45 28.00
C ASN A 8 -38.21 47.07 27.65
N GLU A 9 -38.58 46.07 28.46
CA GLU A 9 -38.38 44.65 28.24
C GLU A 9 -39.15 44.21 26.98
N GLY A 10 -38.58 44.51 25.81
CA GLY A 10 -39.13 44.14 24.52
C GLY A 10 -38.26 43.10 23.84
N ALA A 11 -38.54 41.82 24.10
CA ALA A 11 -38.30 40.65 23.23
C ALA A 11 -37.13 40.74 22.22
N GLY A 12 -35.93 41.10 22.68
CA GLY A 12 -34.72 41.19 21.88
C GLY A 12 -33.77 40.06 22.24
N SER A 13 -33.40 39.23 21.25
CA SER A 13 -32.45 38.13 21.44
C SER A 13 -31.24 38.57 22.27
N THR A 14 -30.93 37.85 23.35
CA THR A 14 -29.82 38.20 24.25
C THR A 14 -28.49 38.31 23.48
N LEU A 15 -27.56 39.14 23.96
CA LEU A 15 -26.22 39.30 23.35
C LEU A 15 -25.52 37.95 23.09
N LYS A 16 -25.74 36.98 23.98
CA LYS A 16 -25.29 35.58 23.86
C LYS A 16 -25.89 34.87 22.64
N GLN A 17 -27.18 35.07 22.34
CA GLN A 17 -27.84 34.51 21.16
C GLN A 17 -27.34 35.14 19.86
N ARG A 18 -27.05 36.46 19.85
CA ARG A 18 -26.48 37.15 18.69
C ARG A 18 -25.05 36.69 18.39
N LEU A 19 -24.21 36.55 19.41
CA LEU A 19 -22.85 36.02 19.28
C LEU A 19 -22.87 34.58 18.75
N ALA A 20 -23.69 33.70 19.34
CA ALA A 20 -23.82 32.31 18.89
C ALA A 20 -24.30 32.20 17.43
N ARG A 21 -25.19 33.10 16.98
CA ARG A 21 -25.65 33.14 15.59
C ARG A 21 -24.55 33.63 14.64
N ALA A 22 -23.80 34.67 15.02
CA ALA A 22 -22.66 35.16 14.24
C ALA A 22 -21.53 34.11 14.15
N GLU A 23 -21.21 33.42 15.24
CA GLU A 23 -20.25 32.32 15.25
C GLU A 23 -20.68 31.16 14.35
N ARG A 24 -21.97 30.77 14.37
CA ARG A 24 -22.48 29.74 13.45
C ARG A 24 -22.33 30.18 12.00
N VAL A 25 -22.69 31.42 11.66
CA VAL A 25 -22.56 31.93 10.28
C VAL A 25 -21.10 31.94 9.85
N ASN A 26 -20.18 32.37 10.71
CA ASN A 26 -18.74 32.35 10.40
C ASN A 26 -18.18 30.93 10.27
N ARG A 27 -18.61 29.98 11.12
CA ARG A 27 -18.25 28.55 10.97
C ARG A 27 -18.78 27.97 9.67
N TRP A 28 -20.03 28.26 9.30
CA TRP A 28 -20.61 27.82 8.03
C TRP A 28 -19.89 28.42 6.82
N LYS A 29 -19.52 29.71 6.86
CA LYS A 29 -18.71 30.34 5.82
C LYS A 29 -17.33 29.70 5.70
N ALA A 30 -16.65 29.43 6.82
CA ALA A 30 -15.36 28.74 6.83
C ALA A 30 -15.48 27.31 6.27
N GLN A 31 -16.52 26.56 6.66
CA GLN A 31 -16.79 25.24 6.11
C GLN A 31 -17.11 25.29 4.60
N ALA A 32 -17.91 26.26 4.16
CA ALA A 32 -18.23 26.44 2.73
C ALA A 32 -17.00 26.78 1.89
N LEU A 33 -16.01 27.49 2.43
CA LEU A 33 -14.73 27.77 1.76
C LEU A 33 -13.85 26.50 1.64
N ILE A 34 -13.91 25.59 2.62
CA ILE A 34 -13.12 24.34 2.63
C ILE A 34 -13.85 23.22 1.86
N ALA A 35 -15.18 23.25 1.79
CA ALA A 35 -16.01 22.20 1.22
C ALA A 35 -15.64 21.81 -0.23
N PRO A 36 -15.34 22.74 -1.17
CA PRO A 36 -14.93 22.37 -2.52
C PRO A 36 -13.64 21.54 -2.54
N LEU A 37 -12.66 21.91 -1.73
CA LEU A 37 -11.38 21.17 -1.62
C LEU A 37 -11.61 19.81 -0.96
N ALA A 38 -12.40 19.76 0.11
CA ALA A 38 -12.72 18.50 0.79
C ALA A 38 -13.49 17.54 -0.13
N LEU A 39 -14.46 18.06 -0.90
CA LEU A 39 -15.23 17.29 -1.87
C LEU A 39 -14.33 16.80 -3.02
N PHE A 40 -13.44 17.64 -3.53
CA PHE A 40 -12.45 17.25 -4.53
C PHE A 40 -11.57 16.10 -4.01
N LEU A 41 -11.03 16.22 -2.79
CA LEU A 41 -10.23 15.15 -2.18
C LEU A 41 -11.02 13.86 -1.99
N LEU A 42 -12.28 13.97 -1.57
CA LEU A 42 -13.16 12.82 -1.38
C LEU A 42 -13.43 12.09 -2.69
N LEU A 43 -13.83 12.83 -3.74
CA LEU A 43 -14.21 12.26 -5.02
C LEU A 43 -13.02 11.77 -5.84
N VAL A 44 -11.88 12.46 -5.79
CA VAL A 44 -10.72 12.14 -6.65
C VAL A 44 -9.77 11.13 -6.00
N PHE A 45 -9.67 11.11 -4.67
CA PHE A 45 -8.74 10.21 -3.99
C PHE A 45 -9.46 9.14 -3.17
N LEU A 46 -10.31 9.52 -2.21
CA LEU A 46 -10.91 8.56 -1.27
C LEU A 46 -11.85 7.57 -1.95
N VAL A 47 -12.75 8.03 -2.82
CA VAL A 47 -13.70 7.16 -3.52
C VAL A 47 -13.00 6.14 -4.44
N PRO A 48 -12.05 6.54 -5.32
CA PRO A 48 -11.30 5.57 -6.13
C PRO A 48 -10.47 4.60 -5.30
N ILE A 49 -9.83 5.06 -4.21
CA ILE A 49 -9.09 4.17 -3.31
C ILE A 49 -10.04 3.15 -2.67
N ALA A 50 -11.19 3.58 -2.16
CA ALA A 50 -12.19 2.69 -1.57
C ALA A 50 -12.74 1.69 -2.61
N ALA A 51 -13.00 2.14 -3.84
CA ALA A 51 -13.45 1.27 -4.93
C ALA A 51 -12.38 0.25 -5.34
N LEU A 52 -11.10 0.64 -5.35
CA LEU A 52 -9.99 -0.28 -5.58
C LEU A 52 -9.84 -1.27 -4.42
N LEU A 53 -9.89 -0.82 -3.16
CA LEU A 53 -9.83 -1.70 -1.99
C LEU A 53 -11.01 -2.68 -1.96
N TYR A 54 -12.19 -2.28 -2.44
CA TYR A 54 -13.32 -3.19 -2.58
C TYR A 54 -13.01 -4.35 -3.53
N LYS A 55 -12.16 -4.18 -4.54
CA LYS A 55 -11.75 -5.30 -5.42
C LYS A 55 -10.99 -6.40 -4.67
N SER A 56 -10.42 -6.13 -3.49
CA SER A 56 -9.77 -7.16 -2.66
C SER A 56 -10.77 -8.17 -2.08
N VAL A 57 -12.05 -7.79 -2.02
CA VAL A 57 -13.13 -8.64 -1.51
C VAL A 57 -14.22 -8.89 -2.55
N GLY A 58 -14.31 -8.11 -3.62
CA GLY A 58 -15.29 -8.30 -4.68
C GLY A 58 -15.04 -9.59 -5.48
N ASN A 59 -16.11 -10.34 -5.73
CA ASN A 59 -16.14 -11.56 -6.53
C ASN A 59 -17.40 -11.66 -7.42
N PRO A 60 -17.69 -10.66 -8.26
CA PRO A 60 -18.90 -10.65 -9.08
C PRO A 60 -18.87 -11.67 -10.24
N GLU A 61 -17.71 -12.20 -10.61
CA GLU A 61 -17.51 -12.90 -11.88
C GLU A 61 -18.36 -14.18 -11.98
N VAL A 62 -18.43 -14.98 -10.91
CA VAL A 62 -19.23 -16.22 -10.90
C VAL A 62 -20.71 -15.93 -10.72
N VAL A 63 -21.06 -14.93 -9.91
CA VAL A 63 -22.46 -14.53 -9.66
C VAL A 63 -23.10 -13.92 -10.90
N THR A 64 -22.35 -13.11 -11.65
CA THR A 64 -22.82 -12.50 -12.91
C THR A 64 -22.75 -13.45 -14.09
N GLY A 65 -21.76 -14.35 -14.12
CA GLY A 65 -21.57 -15.34 -15.17
C GLY A 65 -22.51 -16.53 -15.09
N LEU A 66 -22.85 -16.99 -13.88
CA LEU A 66 -23.62 -18.20 -13.61
C LEU A 66 -24.79 -17.97 -12.63
N PRO A 67 -25.72 -17.03 -12.90
CA PRO A 67 -26.76 -16.64 -11.95
C PRO A 67 -27.73 -17.77 -11.56
N GLN A 68 -28.11 -18.63 -12.52
CA GLN A 68 -29.03 -19.75 -12.25
C GLN A 68 -28.34 -20.85 -11.46
N THR A 69 -27.09 -21.14 -11.82
CA THR A 69 -26.22 -22.13 -11.16
C THR A 69 -25.96 -21.73 -9.73
N VAL A 70 -25.63 -20.47 -9.48
CA VAL A 70 -25.41 -19.96 -8.12
C VAL A 70 -26.65 -20.17 -7.26
N THR A 71 -27.83 -19.86 -7.79
CA THR A 71 -29.11 -20.10 -7.08
C THR A 71 -29.32 -21.58 -6.79
N ALA A 72 -29.12 -22.46 -7.77
CA ALA A 72 -29.30 -23.91 -7.60
C ALA A 72 -28.27 -24.53 -6.64
N VAL A 73 -27.01 -24.09 -6.68
CA VAL A 73 -25.91 -24.60 -5.84
C VAL A 73 -26.08 -24.22 -4.37
N THR A 74 -26.75 -23.10 -4.05
CA THR A 74 -27.00 -22.73 -2.64
C THR A 74 -27.89 -23.72 -1.90
N GLN A 75 -28.75 -24.45 -2.61
CA GLN A 75 -29.62 -25.48 -2.03
C GLN A 75 -28.91 -26.82 -1.81
N TRP A 76 -27.70 -26.98 -2.36
CA TRP A 76 -26.90 -28.18 -2.22
C TRP A 76 -26.07 -28.16 -0.92
N ASP A 77 -26.01 -29.31 -0.25
CA ASP A 77 -25.31 -29.51 1.03
C ASP A 77 -23.78 -29.37 0.92
N GLY A 78 -23.24 -29.41 -0.30
CA GLY A 78 -21.83 -29.29 -0.61
C GLY A 78 -21.03 -30.56 -0.46
N LYS A 79 -21.71 -31.69 -0.24
CA LYS A 79 -21.09 -33.02 -0.12
C LYS A 79 -21.42 -33.83 -1.37
N GLY A 80 -20.41 -34.55 -1.88
CA GLY A 80 -20.57 -35.40 -3.07
C GLY A 80 -20.86 -34.61 -4.35
N LEU A 81 -21.76 -35.11 -5.19
CA LEU A 81 -22.14 -34.44 -6.44
C LEU A 81 -23.51 -33.77 -6.28
N PRO A 82 -23.70 -32.59 -6.89
CA PRO A 82 -24.98 -31.90 -6.81
C PRO A 82 -26.07 -32.64 -7.61
N GLY A 83 -27.33 -32.29 -7.35
CA GLY A 83 -28.48 -32.86 -8.06
C GLY A 83 -28.61 -32.36 -9.51
N GLU A 84 -29.45 -33.04 -10.29
CA GLU A 84 -29.70 -32.80 -11.71
C GLU A 84 -30.00 -31.33 -12.06
N ALA A 85 -30.76 -30.64 -11.19
CA ALA A 85 -31.12 -29.23 -11.36
C ALA A 85 -29.91 -28.30 -11.46
N VAL A 86 -28.83 -28.61 -10.74
CA VAL A 86 -27.59 -27.81 -10.75
C VAL A 86 -26.83 -27.99 -12.07
N TYR A 87 -26.79 -29.22 -12.61
CA TYR A 87 -26.16 -29.51 -13.91
C TYR A 87 -26.92 -28.84 -15.06
N LYS A 88 -28.26 -28.84 -15.00
CA LYS A 88 -29.10 -28.11 -15.96
C LYS A 88 -28.85 -26.60 -15.90
N ALA A 89 -28.90 -26.01 -14.70
CA ALA A 89 -28.67 -24.58 -14.50
C ALA A 89 -27.27 -24.14 -15.01
N LEU A 90 -26.24 -24.95 -14.75
CA LEU A 90 -24.90 -24.71 -15.29
C LEU A 90 -24.86 -24.73 -16.81
N SER A 91 -25.54 -25.68 -17.43
CA SER A 91 -25.57 -25.79 -18.89
C SER A 91 -26.24 -24.58 -19.55
N ASP A 92 -27.34 -24.11 -18.97
CA ASP A 92 -28.07 -22.94 -19.45
C ASP A 92 -27.24 -21.65 -19.27
N ASP A 93 -26.64 -21.47 -18.09
CA ASP A 93 -25.78 -20.33 -17.81
C ASP A 93 -24.53 -20.31 -18.69
N LEU A 94 -23.85 -21.43 -18.91
CA LEU A 94 -22.66 -21.48 -19.77
C LEU A 94 -22.99 -21.16 -21.23
N ALA A 95 -24.15 -21.60 -21.72
CA ALA A 95 -24.64 -21.24 -23.05
C ALA A 95 -24.90 -19.72 -23.16
N GLN A 96 -25.48 -19.11 -22.11
CA GLN A 96 -25.73 -17.66 -22.06
C GLN A 96 -24.43 -16.85 -21.88
N ALA A 97 -23.54 -17.28 -20.98
CA ALA A 97 -22.26 -16.63 -20.71
C ALA A 97 -21.35 -16.60 -21.95
N ARG A 98 -21.44 -17.63 -22.80
CA ARG A 98 -20.76 -17.64 -24.11
C ARG A 98 -21.34 -16.59 -25.06
N LYS A 99 -22.67 -16.44 -25.11
CA LYS A 99 -23.34 -15.43 -25.94
C LYS A 99 -23.02 -14.00 -25.46
N ASN A 100 -22.98 -13.81 -24.14
CA ASN A 100 -22.73 -12.52 -23.50
C ASN A 100 -21.22 -12.19 -23.34
N GLN A 101 -20.33 -13.07 -23.80
CA GLN A 101 -18.87 -12.95 -23.67
C GLN A 101 -18.34 -12.86 -22.21
N THR A 102 -19.14 -13.24 -21.21
CA THR A 102 -18.78 -13.23 -19.78
C THR A 102 -18.10 -14.52 -19.29
N LEU A 103 -18.04 -15.55 -20.15
CA LEU A 103 -17.41 -16.83 -19.83
C LEU A 103 -15.91 -16.69 -19.49
N GLY A 104 -15.22 -15.73 -20.10
CA GLY A 104 -13.78 -15.51 -19.90
C GLY A 104 -13.44 -15.16 -18.45
N ASP A 105 -14.17 -14.22 -17.87
CA ASP A 105 -13.94 -13.73 -16.50
C ASP A 105 -14.33 -14.80 -15.46
N THR A 106 -15.48 -15.45 -15.65
CA THR A 106 -15.95 -16.59 -14.84
C THR A 106 -14.90 -17.71 -14.83
N SER A 107 -14.39 -18.06 -16.02
CA SER A 107 -13.38 -19.12 -16.16
C SER A 107 -12.06 -18.74 -15.55
N LYS A 108 -11.66 -17.46 -15.65
CA LYS A 108 -10.43 -16.96 -15.01
C LYS A 108 -10.54 -17.07 -13.48
N ARG A 109 -11.67 -16.66 -12.89
CA ARG A 109 -11.90 -16.69 -11.45
C ARG A 109 -11.89 -18.11 -10.90
N LEU A 110 -12.67 -19.03 -11.47
CA LEU A 110 -12.72 -20.42 -11.01
C LEU A 110 -11.39 -21.17 -11.22
N ASN A 111 -10.60 -20.78 -12.23
CA ASN A 111 -9.27 -21.35 -12.43
C ASN A 111 -8.23 -20.88 -11.39
N MET A 112 -8.49 -19.78 -10.67
CA MET A 112 -7.65 -19.38 -9.53
C MET A 112 -7.91 -20.24 -8.29
N GLU A 113 -9.12 -20.80 -8.17
CA GLU A 113 -9.50 -21.71 -7.08
C GLU A 113 -8.98 -23.13 -7.33
N LEU A 114 -9.13 -23.61 -8.58
CA LEU A 114 -8.70 -24.95 -8.96
C LEU A 114 -8.11 -24.94 -10.37
N ALA A 115 -6.88 -25.42 -10.52
CA ALA A 115 -6.20 -25.44 -11.80
C ALA A 115 -6.95 -26.31 -12.83
N GLY A 116 -7.00 -25.86 -14.08
CA GLY A 116 -7.68 -26.56 -15.17
C GLY A 116 -9.16 -26.23 -15.32
N TYR A 117 -9.75 -25.43 -14.42
CA TYR A 117 -11.15 -24.99 -14.53
C TYR A 117 -11.44 -24.23 -15.84
N ARG A 118 -10.46 -23.44 -16.32
CA ARG A 118 -10.60 -22.68 -17.56
C ARG A 118 -10.75 -23.59 -18.78
N SER A 119 -9.99 -24.68 -18.86
CA SER A 119 -10.12 -25.65 -19.95
C SER A 119 -11.43 -26.42 -19.85
N LEU A 120 -11.85 -26.80 -18.64
CA LEU A 120 -13.13 -27.46 -18.39
C LEU A 120 -14.31 -26.63 -18.89
N LEU A 121 -14.42 -25.37 -18.46
CA LEU A 121 -15.51 -24.49 -18.86
C LEU A 121 -15.50 -24.15 -20.34
N SER A 122 -14.31 -23.90 -20.91
CA SER A 122 -14.22 -23.62 -22.35
C SER A 122 -14.60 -24.82 -23.22
N LYS A 123 -14.22 -26.05 -22.83
CA LYS A 123 -14.64 -27.28 -23.51
C LYS A 123 -16.16 -27.48 -23.39
N THR A 124 -16.69 -27.33 -22.19
CA THR A 124 -18.12 -27.52 -21.90
C THR A 124 -18.98 -26.49 -22.64
N ALA A 125 -18.66 -25.20 -22.55
CA ALA A 125 -19.39 -24.13 -23.22
C ALA A 125 -19.32 -24.21 -24.75
N ARG A 126 -18.27 -24.83 -25.32
CA ARG A 126 -18.18 -25.09 -26.77
C ARG A 126 -19.23 -26.10 -27.24
N ALA A 127 -19.54 -27.08 -26.41
CA ALA A 127 -20.54 -28.11 -26.67
C ALA A 127 -21.99 -27.65 -26.43
N LEU A 128 -22.18 -26.47 -25.83
CA LEU A 128 -23.48 -25.92 -25.46
C LEU A 128 -23.99 -24.83 -26.44
N PRO A 129 -25.32 -24.70 -26.61
CA PRO A 129 -26.37 -25.58 -26.06
C PRO A 129 -26.35 -26.96 -26.73
N PHE A 130 -26.82 -28.00 -26.02
CA PHE A 130 -26.94 -29.33 -26.59
C PHE A 130 -27.89 -29.33 -27.79
N LYS A 131 -27.59 -30.14 -28.82
CA LYS A 131 -28.42 -30.25 -30.03
C LYS A 131 -29.81 -30.84 -29.75
N THR A 132 -29.88 -31.73 -28.77
CA THR A 132 -31.10 -32.38 -28.25
C THR A 132 -31.07 -32.29 -26.73
N GLU A 133 -32.20 -31.99 -26.09
CA GLU A 133 -32.26 -31.92 -24.64
C GLU A 133 -31.93 -33.30 -24.06
N PRO A 134 -30.87 -33.43 -23.24
CA PRO A 134 -30.43 -34.71 -22.72
C PRO A 134 -31.42 -35.23 -21.66
N ALA A 135 -31.52 -36.56 -21.54
CA ALA A 135 -32.33 -37.20 -20.50
C ALA A 135 -31.76 -36.94 -19.09
N SER A 136 -30.42 -36.89 -18.99
CA SER A 136 -29.70 -36.38 -17.82
C SER A 136 -28.56 -35.45 -18.26
N TYR A 137 -28.62 -34.20 -17.82
CA TYR A 137 -27.55 -33.22 -17.88
C TYR A 137 -26.33 -33.65 -17.06
N LYS A 138 -26.52 -34.40 -15.96
CA LYS A 138 -25.41 -34.93 -15.17
C LYS A 138 -24.56 -35.90 -16.00
N GLU A 139 -25.19 -36.90 -16.59
CA GLU A 139 -24.49 -37.88 -17.44
C GLU A 139 -23.87 -37.20 -18.66
N ALA A 140 -24.63 -36.33 -19.35
CA ALA A 140 -24.14 -35.62 -20.54
C ALA A 140 -22.91 -34.74 -20.25
N LEU A 141 -22.86 -34.04 -19.12
CA LEU A 141 -21.69 -33.23 -18.75
C LEU A 141 -20.50 -34.10 -18.34
N GLN A 142 -20.72 -35.21 -17.65
CA GLN A 142 -19.65 -36.14 -17.28
C GLN A 142 -19.05 -36.86 -18.49
N GLU A 143 -19.86 -37.21 -19.49
CA GLU A 143 -19.38 -37.75 -20.77
C GLU A 143 -18.54 -36.73 -21.56
N LEU A 144 -18.90 -35.45 -21.47
CA LEU A 144 -18.10 -34.39 -22.10
C LEU A 144 -16.74 -34.23 -21.42
N ASP A 145 -16.69 -34.28 -20.08
CA ASP A 145 -15.45 -34.19 -19.31
C ASP A 145 -15.60 -34.83 -17.93
N GLU A 146 -14.76 -35.83 -17.63
CA GLU A 146 -14.80 -36.60 -16.38
C GLU A 146 -14.69 -35.74 -15.12
N ARG A 147 -14.07 -34.55 -15.21
CA ARG A 147 -13.93 -33.60 -14.09
C ARG A 147 -15.27 -33.09 -13.55
N TRP A 148 -16.35 -33.14 -14.33
CA TRP A 148 -17.69 -32.84 -13.79
C TRP A 148 -18.19 -33.90 -12.81
N GLY A 149 -17.56 -35.08 -12.77
CA GLY A 149 -17.75 -36.13 -11.77
C GLY A 149 -16.94 -35.93 -10.48
N ASP A 150 -16.13 -34.88 -10.38
CA ASP A 150 -15.35 -34.57 -9.18
C ASP A 150 -16.05 -33.49 -8.32
N PRO A 151 -16.41 -33.80 -7.06
CA PRO A 151 -16.98 -32.84 -6.11
C PRO A 151 -16.19 -31.54 -5.95
N ALA A 152 -14.87 -31.58 -6.09
CA ALA A 152 -14.00 -30.41 -5.89
C ALA A 152 -14.34 -29.25 -6.85
N TYR A 153 -14.70 -29.56 -8.09
CA TYR A 153 -15.10 -28.54 -9.07
C TYR A 153 -16.42 -27.86 -8.67
N TRP A 154 -17.39 -28.63 -8.19
CA TRP A 154 -18.66 -28.10 -7.71
C TRP A 154 -18.52 -27.30 -6.42
N GLN A 155 -17.66 -27.75 -5.50
CA GLN A 155 -17.31 -27.01 -4.29
C GLN A 155 -16.66 -25.66 -4.63
N ALA A 156 -15.81 -25.60 -5.67
CA ALA A 156 -15.24 -24.34 -6.14
C ALA A 156 -16.32 -23.36 -6.64
N ILE A 157 -17.34 -23.82 -7.37
CA ILE A 157 -18.49 -22.96 -7.72
C ILE A 157 -19.22 -22.50 -6.46
N ARG A 158 -19.49 -23.42 -5.52
CA ARG A 158 -20.19 -23.12 -4.27
C ARG A 158 -19.48 -22.05 -3.44
N ARG A 159 -18.16 -22.13 -3.30
CA ARG A 159 -17.35 -21.11 -2.59
C ARG A 159 -17.42 -19.71 -3.24
N ASN A 160 -17.79 -19.64 -4.53
CA ASN A 160 -17.89 -18.40 -5.30
C ASN A 160 -19.35 -17.96 -5.57
N THR A 161 -20.31 -18.48 -4.79
CA THR A 161 -21.72 -18.06 -4.86
C THR A 161 -21.98 -16.67 -4.26
N SER A 162 -21.07 -16.19 -3.42
CA SER A 162 -21.12 -14.84 -2.84
C SER A 162 -20.35 -13.84 -3.69
N SER A 163 -20.93 -12.64 -3.87
CA SER A 163 -20.29 -11.49 -4.53
C SER A 163 -19.15 -10.87 -3.69
N VAL A 164 -18.98 -11.33 -2.46
CA VAL A 164 -17.91 -10.95 -1.54
C VAL A 164 -17.13 -12.20 -1.11
N THR A 165 -15.81 -12.15 -1.17
CA THR A 165 -14.88 -13.24 -0.82
C THR A 165 -13.75 -12.75 0.08
N PRO A 166 -13.34 -13.53 1.10
CA PRO A 166 -12.11 -13.27 1.85
C PRO A 166 -10.85 -13.79 1.15
N PHE A 167 -10.99 -14.48 0.00
CA PHE A 167 -9.91 -15.23 -0.67
C PHE A 167 -8.61 -14.43 -0.84
N TYR A 168 -8.66 -13.23 -1.44
CA TYR A 168 -7.44 -12.47 -1.73
C TYR A 168 -6.79 -11.90 -0.46
N LEU A 169 -7.59 -11.53 0.55
CA LEU A 169 -7.08 -11.05 1.84
C LEU A 169 -6.42 -12.18 2.64
N LEU A 170 -7.04 -13.37 2.67
CA LEU A 170 -6.44 -14.55 3.29
C LEU A 170 -5.18 -14.96 2.57
N ALA A 171 -5.19 -14.99 1.23
CA ALA A 171 -4.03 -15.31 0.42
C ALA A 171 -2.87 -14.35 0.69
N ALA A 172 -3.14 -13.04 0.83
CA ALA A 172 -2.12 -12.04 1.18
C ALA A 172 -1.51 -12.23 2.59
N LEU A 173 -2.17 -13.02 3.45
CA LEU A 173 -1.71 -13.41 4.78
C LEU A 173 -1.22 -14.87 4.84
N ASP A 174 -0.97 -15.50 3.69
CA ASP A 174 -0.57 -16.92 3.58
C ASP A 174 -1.57 -17.92 4.20
N HIS A 175 -2.86 -17.55 4.17
CA HIS A 175 -3.99 -18.37 4.59
C HIS A 175 -4.89 -18.75 3.40
N ARG A 176 -5.57 -19.88 3.50
CA ARG A 176 -6.58 -20.33 2.54
C ARG A 176 -7.76 -20.98 3.26
N ILE A 177 -8.90 -21.02 2.58
CA ILE A 177 -10.05 -21.83 3.02
C ILE A 177 -9.90 -23.20 2.34
N ASP A 178 -9.93 -24.27 3.11
CA ASP A 178 -9.83 -25.64 2.58
C ASP A 178 -11.17 -26.15 2.00
N ASP A 179 -11.17 -27.40 1.53
CA ASP A 179 -12.37 -28.01 0.94
C ASP A 179 -13.50 -28.26 1.93
N LEU A 180 -13.20 -28.26 3.23
CA LEU A 180 -14.16 -28.39 4.32
C LEU A 180 -14.70 -27.03 4.78
N GLY A 181 -14.17 -25.92 4.25
CA GLY A 181 -14.54 -24.57 4.64
C GLY A 181 -13.80 -24.05 5.88
N GLU A 182 -12.75 -24.74 6.32
CA GLU A 182 -11.94 -24.34 7.47
C GLU A 182 -10.74 -23.48 7.05
N LEU A 183 -10.27 -22.63 7.98
CA LEU A 183 -9.09 -21.80 7.77
C LEU A 183 -7.83 -22.66 7.90
N ALA A 184 -7.16 -22.91 6.78
CA ALA A 184 -5.89 -23.61 6.72
C ALA A 184 -4.75 -22.64 6.40
N LYS A 185 -3.52 -22.99 6.83
CA LYS A 185 -2.32 -22.33 6.31
C LYS A 185 -2.07 -22.81 4.88
N THR A 186 -1.60 -21.90 4.05
CA THR A 186 -1.16 -22.24 2.69
C THR A 186 0.08 -23.13 2.76
N THR A 187 0.27 -23.99 1.75
CA THR A 187 1.44 -24.88 1.67
C THR A 187 2.73 -24.07 1.74
N PRO A 188 3.82 -24.59 2.37
CA PRO A 188 5.06 -23.83 2.55
C PRO A 188 5.61 -23.19 1.27
N ASP A 189 5.48 -23.89 0.13
CA ASP A 189 5.96 -23.40 -1.18
C ASP A 189 5.17 -22.20 -1.73
N GLN A 190 3.96 -21.97 -1.20
CA GLN A 190 3.06 -20.90 -1.61
C GLN A 190 2.94 -19.78 -0.54
N ALA A 191 3.41 -20.03 0.67
CA ALA A 191 3.38 -19.10 1.80
C ALA A 191 4.55 -18.10 1.72
N ILE A 192 4.48 -17.20 0.73
CA ILE A 192 5.56 -16.25 0.43
C ILE A 192 5.27 -14.82 0.92
N TYR A 193 4.00 -14.45 1.13
CA TYR A 193 3.64 -13.04 1.28
C TYR A 193 4.08 -12.48 2.63
N LEU A 194 3.93 -13.23 3.73
CA LEU A 194 4.36 -12.77 5.05
C LEU A 194 5.88 -12.54 5.12
N ASP A 195 6.68 -13.38 4.44
CA ASP A 195 8.12 -13.17 4.31
C ASP A 195 8.42 -11.89 3.51
N ILE A 196 7.72 -11.67 2.39
CA ILE A 196 7.86 -10.45 1.58
C ILE A 196 7.46 -9.20 2.38
N PHE A 197 6.40 -9.24 3.19
CA PHE A 197 6.00 -8.14 4.08
C PHE A 197 7.08 -7.85 5.13
N THR A 198 7.56 -8.89 5.81
CA THR A 198 8.62 -8.77 6.82
C THR A 198 9.89 -8.18 6.22
N ARG A 199 10.30 -8.67 5.04
CA ARG A 199 11.44 -8.16 4.29
C ARG A 199 11.25 -6.70 3.89
N THR A 200 10.05 -6.33 3.42
CA THR A 200 9.71 -4.96 3.02
C THR A 200 9.82 -3.99 4.19
N LEU A 201 9.25 -4.35 5.35
CA LEU A 201 9.34 -3.54 6.57
C LEU A 201 10.78 -3.46 7.09
N TRP A 202 11.52 -4.57 7.08
CA TRP A 202 12.92 -4.61 7.50
C TRP A 202 13.81 -3.75 6.62
N MET A 203 13.70 -3.89 5.30
CA MET A 203 14.47 -3.07 4.35
C MET A 203 14.11 -1.59 4.49
N GLY A 204 12.82 -1.25 4.60
CA GLY A 204 12.36 0.11 4.86
C GLY A 204 12.96 0.69 6.14
N PHE A 205 13.03 -0.10 7.21
CA PHE A 205 13.64 0.30 8.47
C PHE A 205 15.16 0.54 8.34
N VAL A 206 15.89 -0.40 7.74
CA VAL A 206 17.35 -0.29 7.53
C VAL A 206 17.69 0.94 6.69
N ILE A 207 17.00 1.15 5.58
CA ILE A 207 17.19 2.31 4.70
C ILE A 207 16.90 3.61 5.45
N THR A 208 15.81 3.66 6.22
CA THR A 208 15.45 4.83 7.03
C THR A 208 16.52 5.13 8.09
N ALA A 209 17.04 4.10 8.76
CA ALA A 209 18.09 4.25 9.76
C ALA A 209 19.40 4.78 9.14
N ILE A 210 19.84 4.23 8.00
CA ILE A 210 21.04 4.71 7.30
C ILE A 210 20.83 6.16 6.82
N CYS A 211 19.66 6.46 6.23
CA CYS A 211 19.30 7.82 5.84
C CYS A 211 19.35 8.78 7.02
N LEU A 212 18.83 8.42 8.20
CA LEU A 212 18.90 9.26 9.39
C LEU A 212 20.34 9.52 9.83
N VAL A 213 21.16 8.48 9.90
CA VAL A 213 22.58 8.57 10.31
C VAL A 213 23.35 9.51 9.39
N LEU A 214 23.08 9.51 8.08
CA LEU A 214 23.75 10.37 7.10
C LEU A 214 23.12 11.78 7.03
N ALA A 215 21.79 11.86 7.06
CA ALA A 215 21.07 13.12 6.91
C ALA A 215 21.18 14.02 8.13
N TYR A 216 21.22 13.46 9.34
CA TYR A 216 21.30 14.25 10.56
C TYR A 216 22.55 15.16 10.61
N PRO A 217 23.79 14.65 10.45
CA PRO A 217 24.98 15.50 10.47
C PRO A 217 25.00 16.48 9.29
N LEU A 218 24.53 16.07 8.12
CA LEU A 218 24.45 16.93 6.95
C LEU A 218 23.45 18.07 7.16
N ALA A 219 22.26 17.79 7.70
CA ALA A 219 21.26 18.80 8.02
C ALA A 219 21.76 19.77 9.11
N TYR A 220 22.47 19.25 10.11
CA TYR A 220 23.10 20.07 11.15
C TYR A 220 24.15 21.01 10.57
N LEU A 221 24.99 20.52 9.65
CA LEU A 221 25.96 21.35 8.94
C LEU A 221 25.25 22.44 8.13
N LEU A 222 24.25 22.07 7.33
CA LEU A 222 23.47 23.00 6.50
C LEU A 222 22.77 24.09 7.32
N ALA A 223 22.29 23.76 8.52
CA ALA A 223 21.62 24.71 9.41
C ALA A 223 22.57 25.74 10.05
N ASN A 224 23.86 25.41 10.19
CA ASN A 224 24.85 26.27 10.84
C ASN A 224 25.76 27.04 9.86
N LEU A 225 25.76 26.67 8.58
CA LEU A 225 26.57 27.35 7.55
C LEU A 225 26.00 28.72 7.15
N PRO A 226 26.84 29.64 6.63
CA PRO A 226 26.36 30.89 6.04
C PRO A 226 25.35 30.63 4.93
N THR A 227 24.31 31.47 4.83
CA THR A 227 23.16 31.28 3.92
C THR A 227 23.54 30.95 2.48
N ARG A 228 24.59 31.58 1.93
CA ARG A 228 25.06 31.30 0.56
C ARG A 228 25.57 29.88 0.38
N GLN A 229 26.40 29.39 1.31
CA GLN A 229 26.97 28.04 1.25
C GLN A 229 25.91 26.99 1.54
N SER A 230 25.04 27.25 2.53
CA SER A 230 23.89 26.39 2.85
C SER A 230 22.97 26.21 1.63
N ASN A 231 22.64 27.31 0.93
CA ASN A 231 21.81 27.25 -0.27
C ASN A 231 22.50 26.48 -1.41
N LEU A 232 23.81 26.66 -1.63
CA LEU A 232 24.55 25.92 -2.66
C LEU A 232 24.55 24.42 -2.39
N LEU A 233 24.85 24.01 -1.15
CA LEU A 233 24.84 22.59 -0.77
C LEU A 233 23.42 22.01 -0.81
N MET A 234 22.39 22.80 -0.47
CA MET A 234 20.99 22.39 -0.63
C MET A 234 20.64 22.14 -2.10
N ILE A 235 21.13 22.96 -3.04
CA ILE A 235 20.97 22.71 -4.48
C ILE A 235 21.58 21.36 -4.86
N LEU A 236 22.77 21.02 -4.36
CA LEU A 236 23.40 19.72 -4.62
C LEU A 236 22.58 18.56 -4.05
N VAL A 237 22.01 18.71 -2.86
CA VAL A 237 21.10 17.71 -2.26
C VAL A 237 19.82 17.54 -3.07
N LEU A 238 19.32 18.61 -3.70
CA LEU A 238 18.10 18.60 -4.49
C LEU A 238 18.32 18.19 -5.96
N LEU A 239 19.56 18.23 -6.45
CA LEU A 239 19.92 17.85 -7.82
C LEU A 239 19.34 16.49 -8.26
N PRO A 240 19.32 15.43 -7.42
CA PRO A 240 18.75 14.14 -7.80
C PRO A 240 17.27 14.18 -8.18
N PHE A 241 16.49 15.16 -7.71
CA PHE A 241 15.07 15.31 -8.08
C PHE A 241 14.85 15.66 -9.54
N TRP A 242 15.81 16.31 -10.17
CA TRP A 242 15.73 16.75 -11.57
C TRP A 242 16.08 15.61 -12.53
N THR A 243 16.62 14.52 -12.00
CA THR A 243 17.03 13.34 -12.77
C THR A 243 15.99 12.23 -12.64
N SER A 244 15.69 11.58 -13.76
CA SER A 244 14.80 10.42 -13.78
C SER A 244 15.33 9.32 -12.86
N ILE A 245 14.42 8.68 -12.12
CA ILE A 245 14.73 7.54 -11.25
C ILE A 245 15.44 6.44 -12.04
N LEU A 246 14.95 6.12 -13.25
CA LEU A 246 15.52 5.05 -14.07
C LEU A 246 16.98 5.34 -14.46
N VAL A 247 17.29 6.60 -14.80
CA VAL A 247 18.66 7.02 -15.12
C VAL A 247 19.56 6.89 -13.91
N ARG A 248 19.08 7.31 -12.72
CA ARG A 248 19.84 7.15 -11.46
C ARG A 248 20.12 5.68 -11.14
N VAL A 249 19.11 4.81 -11.30
CA VAL A 249 19.28 3.38 -11.06
C VAL A 249 20.27 2.78 -12.06
N ALA A 250 20.18 3.10 -13.35
CA ALA A 250 21.13 2.64 -14.35
C ALA A 250 22.57 3.13 -14.06
N ALA A 251 22.74 4.38 -13.62
CA ALA A 251 24.04 4.89 -13.20
C ALA A 251 24.60 4.11 -12.01
N TRP A 252 23.75 3.78 -11.01
CA TRP A 252 24.16 2.94 -9.89
C TRP A 252 24.53 1.51 -10.31
N ILE A 253 23.83 0.91 -11.29
CA ILE A 253 24.22 -0.40 -11.85
C ILE A 253 25.65 -0.31 -12.38
N VAL A 254 25.95 0.68 -13.23
CA VAL A 254 27.29 0.84 -13.83
C VAL A 254 28.36 1.12 -12.78
N LEU A 255 28.07 1.94 -11.76
CA LEU A 255 29.03 2.27 -10.71
C LEU A 255 29.33 1.09 -9.77
N LEU A 256 28.32 0.26 -9.46
CA LEU A 256 28.41 -0.84 -8.50
C LEU A 256 28.83 -2.18 -9.13
N GLN A 257 28.85 -2.28 -10.47
CA GLN A 257 29.33 -3.46 -11.17
C GLN A 257 30.75 -3.85 -10.70
N SER A 258 31.13 -5.12 -10.87
CA SER A 258 32.44 -5.64 -10.44
C SER A 258 33.62 -4.88 -11.08
N GLY A 259 33.45 -4.44 -12.34
CA GLY A 259 34.40 -3.54 -13.03
C GLY A 259 34.07 -2.05 -12.92
N GLY A 260 33.14 -1.67 -12.05
CA GLY A 260 32.66 -0.31 -11.88
C GLY A 260 33.66 0.58 -11.14
N LEU A 261 33.38 1.88 -11.12
CA LEU A 261 34.25 2.89 -10.52
C LEU A 261 34.42 2.70 -9.01
N ILE A 262 33.38 2.19 -8.31
CA ILE A 262 33.41 1.98 -6.86
C ILE A 262 34.38 0.86 -6.50
N ASN A 263 34.25 -0.31 -7.15
CA ASN A 263 35.17 -1.43 -6.93
C ASN A 263 36.60 -1.06 -7.32
N SER A 264 36.78 -0.36 -8.44
CA SER A 264 38.09 0.11 -8.91
C SER A 264 38.76 1.05 -7.90
N ALA A 265 38.00 1.98 -7.32
CA ALA A 265 38.50 2.89 -6.29
C ALA A 265 38.83 2.16 -4.97
N LEU A 266 37.98 1.22 -4.52
CA LEU A 266 38.23 0.43 -3.31
C LEU A 266 39.49 -0.44 -3.42
N MET A 267 39.71 -1.03 -4.59
CA MET A 267 40.95 -1.79 -4.89
C MET A 267 42.16 -0.86 -4.95
N ALA A 268 42.04 0.32 -5.58
CA ALA A 268 43.14 1.28 -5.68
C ALA A 268 43.60 1.83 -4.31
N VAL A 269 42.68 1.98 -3.35
CA VAL A 269 42.98 2.39 -1.97
C VAL A 269 43.51 1.21 -1.12
N GLY A 270 43.41 -0.03 -1.61
CA GLY A 270 43.86 -1.23 -0.89
C GLY A 270 42.89 -1.69 0.21
N ILE A 271 41.61 -1.30 0.13
CA ILE A 271 40.59 -1.73 1.11
C ILE A 271 40.12 -3.17 0.82
N ILE A 272 40.12 -3.57 -0.45
CA ILE A 272 39.67 -4.89 -0.91
C ILE A 272 40.66 -5.51 -1.90
N ASP A 273 40.85 -6.82 -1.82
CA ASP A 273 41.73 -7.58 -2.72
C ASP A 273 41.00 -8.13 -3.97
N LYS A 274 39.67 -8.24 -3.90
CA LYS A 274 38.80 -8.75 -4.97
C LYS A 274 37.57 -7.87 -5.10
N PRO A 275 37.02 -7.68 -6.33
CA PRO A 275 35.84 -6.85 -6.53
C PRO A 275 34.64 -7.44 -5.77
N LEU A 276 33.93 -6.58 -5.03
CA LEU A 276 32.72 -6.95 -4.32
C LEU A 276 31.57 -7.05 -5.31
N GLU A 277 30.76 -8.10 -5.18
CA GLU A 277 29.46 -8.16 -5.85
C GLU A 277 28.53 -7.17 -5.17
N LEU A 278 28.27 -6.03 -5.82
CA LEU A 278 27.39 -4.96 -5.30
C LEU A 278 26.16 -4.71 -6.19
N VAL A 279 25.96 -5.53 -7.24
CA VAL A 279 24.81 -5.49 -8.15
C VAL A 279 24.05 -6.81 -8.03
N PHE A 280 22.72 -6.76 -8.23
CA PHE A 280 21.80 -7.90 -8.10
C PHE A 280 21.78 -8.50 -6.69
N ASN A 281 21.96 -7.64 -5.68
CA ASN A 281 21.90 -8.01 -4.27
C ASN A 281 21.37 -6.87 -3.39
N ARG A 282 21.05 -7.24 -2.15
CA ARG A 282 20.52 -6.34 -1.13
C ARG A 282 21.39 -5.12 -0.83
N THR A 283 22.71 -5.28 -0.83
CA THR A 283 23.64 -4.19 -0.51
C THR A 283 23.56 -3.08 -1.55
N GLY A 284 23.54 -3.42 -2.84
CA GLY A 284 23.36 -2.46 -3.91
C GLY A 284 22.01 -1.72 -3.82
N VAL A 285 20.95 -2.44 -3.47
CA VAL A 285 19.62 -1.86 -3.26
C VAL A 285 19.66 -0.83 -2.13
N TYR A 286 20.29 -1.16 -0.99
CA TYR A 286 20.45 -0.21 0.12
C TYR A 286 21.22 1.04 -0.28
N ILE A 287 22.37 0.90 -0.95
CA ILE A 287 23.19 2.04 -1.39
C ILE A 287 22.36 2.98 -2.28
N SER A 288 21.71 2.40 -3.30
CA SER A 288 20.95 3.17 -4.29
C SER A 288 19.72 3.84 -3.69
N MET A 289 18.96 3.10 -2.86
CA MET A 289 17.76 3.63 -2.21
C MET A 289 18.10 4.70 -1.18
N VAL A 290 19.17 4.54 -0.40
CA VAL A 290 19.65 5.57 0.53
C VAL A 290 19.95 6.85 -0.24
N HIS A 291 20.72 6.80 -1.32
CA HIS A 291 21.00 7.99 -2.14
C HIS A 291 19.72 8.64 -2.70
N ILE A 292 18.78 7.84 -3.19
CA ILE A 292 17.52 8.35 -3.76
C ILE A 292 16.64 9.01 -2.69
N LEU A 293 16.61 8.45 -1.48
CA LEU A 293 15.71 8.87 -0.41
C LEU A 293 16.33 9.89 0.57
N LEU A 294 17.65 10.03 0.58
CA LEU A 294 18.38 10.94 1.47
C LEU A 294 17.83 12.38 1.46
N PRO A 295 17.50 13.00 0.31
CA PRO A 295 16.98 14.36 0.29
C PRO A 295 15.66 14.51 1.07
N PHE A 296 14.80 13.47 1.06
CA PHE A 296 13.55 13.47 1.80
C PHE A 296 13.75 13.36 3.33
N MET A 297 14.88 12.81 3.79
CA MET A 297 15.26 12.85 5.20
C MET A 297 15.80 14.21 5.61
N ILE A 298 16.64 14.81 4.74
CA ILE A 298 17.34 16.07 5.04
C ILE A 298 16.35 17.22 5.18
N LEU A 299 15.36 17.34 4.28
CA LEU A 299 14.48 18.52 4.24
C LEU A 299 13.68 18.74 5.55
N PRO A 300 12.98 17.74 6.12
CA PRO A 300 12.25 17.92 7.38
C PRO A 300 13.17 18.22 8.56
N ILE A 301 14.33 17.53 8.65
CA ILE A 301 15.30 17.73 9.73
C ILE A 301 15.89 19.14 9.65
N TYR A 302 16.35 19.55 8.47
CA TYR A 302 16.90 20.89 8.22
C TYR A 302 15.88 21.99 8.50
N SER A 303 14.62 21.81 8.08
CA SER A 303 13.56 22.79 8.30
C SER A 303 13.33 23.07 9.79
N VAL A 304 13.39 22.04 10.64
CA VAL A 304 13.29 22.20 12.10
C VAL A 304 14.57 22.79 12.68
N MET A 305 15.74 22.27 12.29
CA MET A 305 17.04 22.73 12.79
C MET A 305 17.28 24.22 12.54
N LYS A 306 16.90 24.74 11.36
CA LYS A 306 17.04 26.15 11.01
C LYS A 306 16.20 27.08 11.89
N GLY A 307 15.12 26.57 12.47
CA GLY A 307 14.27 27.32 13.41
C GLY A 307 14.80 27.38 14.83
N ILE A 308 15.83 26.58 15.18
CA ILE A 308 16.38 26.53 16.54
C ILE A 308 17.38 27.68 16.71
N SER A 309 17.14 28.54 17.71
CA SER A 309 18.05 29.65 18.01
C SER A 309 19.41 29.13 18.52
N PRO A 310 20.55 29.59 17.97
CA PRO A 310 21.88 29.23 18.46
C PRO A 310 22.13 29.64 19.92
N THR A 311 21.32 30.57 20.46
CA THR A 311 21.43 31.05 21.83
C THR A 311 21.17 29.96 22.87
N TYR A 312 20.33 28.96 22.56
CA TYR A 312 20.08 27.85 23.50
C TYR A 312 21.35 27.06 23.83
N MET A 313 22.16 26.80 22.80
CA MET A 313 23.43 26.08 22.99
C MET A 313 24.43 26.93 23.77
N ARG A 314 24.55 28.22 23.42
CA ARG A 314 25.44 29.17 24.13
C ARG A 314 25.06 29.30 25.62
N ALA A 315 23.76 29.41 25.91
CA ALA A 315 23.27 29.50 27.30
C ALA A 315 23.58 28.22 28.10
N ALA A 316 23.40 27.04 27.51
CA ALA A 316 23.74 25.78 28.17
C ALA A 316 25.23 25.69 28.51
N ILE A 317 26.10 26.09 27.58
CA ILE A 317 27.56 26.10 27.79
C ILE A 317 27.95 27.13 28.86
N SER A 318 27.34 28.31 28.87
CA SER A 318 27.57 29.34 29.90
C SER A 318 27.17 28.88 31.31
N LEU A 319 26.25 27.93 31.44
CA LEU A 319 25.87 27.31 32.71
C LEU A 319 26.82 26.15 33.14
N GLY A 320 27.95 25.97 32.44
CA GLY A 320 28.96 24.95 32.75
C GLY A 320 28.73 23.59 32.08
N CYS A 321 27.79 23.48 31.13
CA CYS A 321 27.52 22.23 30.45
C CYS A 321 28.52 22.01 29.29
N HIS A 322 29.17 20.84 29.25
CA HIS A 322 30.06 20.46 28.14
C HIS A 322 29.32 20.50 26.78
N PRO A 323 29.93 20.94 25.66
CA PRO A 323 29.25 21.09 24.37
C PRO A 323 28.53 19.81 23.88
N PHE A 324 29.13 18.65 24.10
CA PHE A 324 28.51 17.36 23.75
C PHE A 324 27.23 17.10 24.56
N THR A 325 27.26 17.35 25.87
CA THR A 325 26.09 17.19 26.74
C THR A 325 25.02 18.23 26.41
N SER A 326 25.42 19.47 26.10
CA SER A 326 24.52 20.53 25.66
C SER A 326 23.80 20.16 24.37
N PHE A 327 24.50 19.54 23.43
CA PHE A 327 23.91 19.06 22.19
C PHE A 327 22.82 18.01 22.45
N TRP A 328 23.12 16.93 23.16
CA TRP A 328 22.16 15.85 23.38
C TRP A 328 21.01 16.22 24.32
N ARG A 329 21.25 17.12 25.27
CA ARG A 329 20.25 17.49 26.29
C ARG A 329 19.37 18.67 25.90
N VAL A 330 19.89 19.61 25.10
CA VAL A 330 19.18 20.86 24.75
C VAL A 330 18.82 20.92 23.27
N TYR A 331 19.77 20.63 22.37
CA TYR A 331 19.56 20.79 20.93
C TYR A 331 18.83 19.61 20.30
N PHE A 332 19.32 18.38 20.50
CA PHE A 332 18.78 17.16 19.91
C PHE A 332 17.28 16.96 20.19
N PRO A 333 16.74 17.18 21.41
CA PRO A 333 15.32 17.00 21.68
C PRO A 333 14.41 17.97 20.92
N GLN A 334 14.91 19.18 20.60
CA GLN A 334 14.16 20.13 19.78
C GLN A 334 14.04 19.67 18.32
N THR A 335 14.95 18.79 17.87
CA THR A 335 14.94 18.22 16.52
C THR A 335 14.03 16.99 16.37
N TYR A 336 13.46 16.46 17.45
CA TYR A 336 12.63 15.23 17.41
C TYR A 336 11.47 15.28 16.44
N ALA A 337 10.78 16.43 16.33
CA ALA A 337 9.69 16.57 15.37
C ALA A 337 10.17 16.50 13.92
N GLY A 338 11.37 17.03 13.62
CA GLY A 338 11.96 16.98 12.28
C GLY A 338 12.49 15.59 11.94
N VAL A 339 13.19 14.95 12.88
CA VAL A 339 13.66 13.56 12.76
C VAL A 339 12.48 12.61 12.57
N GLY A 340 11.45 12.75 13.39
CA GLY A 340 10.24 11.93 13.30
C GLY A 340 9.52 12.08 11.96
N ALA A 341 9.32 13.31 11.48
CA ALA A 341 8.71 13.57 10.19
C ALA A 341 9.56 13.02 9.02
N GLY A 342 10.89 13.19 9.08
CA GLY A 342 11.81 12.65 8.08
C GLY A 342 11.83 11.12 8.05
N CYS A 343 11.89 10.48 9.22
CA CYS A 343 11.89 9.02 9.35
C CYS A 343 10.59 8.43 8.79
N LEU A 344 9.44 8.99 9.17
CA LEU A 344 8.15 8.54 8.67
C LEU A 344 8.06 8.71 7.14
N LEU A 345 8.45 9.87 6.62
CA LEU A 345 8.40 10.14 5.18
C LEU A 345 9.27 9.17 4.39
N VAL A 346 10.53 8.98 4.80
CA VAL A 346 11.45 8.06 4.13
C VAL A 346 10.99 6.61 4.26
N PHE A 347 10.48 6.21 5.43
CA PHE A 347 9.98 4.86 5.63
C PHE A 347 8.82 4.54 4.69
N ILE A 348 7.84 5.44 4.61
CA ILE A 348 6.68 5.30 3.71
C ILE A 348 7.12 5.24 2.24
N LEU A 349 8.07 6.09 1.84
CA LEU A 349 8.61 6.08 0.48
C LEU A 349 9.42 4.81 0.19
N ALA A 350 10.17 4.29 1.16
CA ALA A 350 10.99 3.11 1.01
C ALA A 350 10.14 1.84 0.82
N ILE A 351 9.12 1.62 1.66
CA ILE A 351 8.27 0.43 1.58
C ILE A 351 7.43 0.39 0.30
N GLY A 352 7.13 1.55 -0.29
CA GLY A 352 6.38 1.69 -1.54
C GLY A 352 7.24 1.56 -2.80
N TYR A 353 8.57 1.47 -2.66
CA TYR A 353 9.49 1.55 -3.78
C TYR A 353 9.72 0.19 -4.43
N TYR A 354 9.38 0.03 -5.71
CA TYR A 354 9.57 -1.25 -6.41
C TYR A 354 10.61 -1.21 -7.53
N ILE A 355 10.89 -0.04 -8.12
CA ILE A 355 11.75 0.06 -9.32
C ILE A 355 13.21 -0.29 -9.00
N THR A 356 13.78 0.27 -7.92
CA THR A 356 15.18 0.01 -7.56
C THR A 356 15.41 -1.45 -7.13
N PRO A 357 14.59 -2.06 -6.25
CA PRO A 357 14.72 -3.49 -5.94
C PRO A 357 14.54 -4.39 -7.17
N ALA A 358 13.63 -4.05 -8.09
CA ALA A 358 13.40 -4.83 -9.30
C ALA A 358 14.57 -4.81 -10.29
N LEU A 359 15.33 -3.70 -10.34
CA LEU A 359 16.44 -3.53 -11.29
C LEU A 359 17.81 -3.86 -10.69
N LEU A 360 17.99 -3.63 -9.39
CA LEU A 360 19.29 -3.72 -8.71
C LEU A 360 19.39 -4.86 -7.70
N GLY A 361 18.25 -5.41 -7.25
CA GLY A 361 18.17 -6.46 -6.25
C GLY A 361 18.13 -7.85 -6.85
N SER A 362 18.30 -8.86 -5.98
CA SER A 362 18.05 -10.26 -6.33
C SER A 362 16.53 -10.54 -6.40
N PRO A 363 16.06 -11.63 -7.02
CA PRO A 363 14.69 -12.12 -6.81
C PRO A 363 14.31 -12.27 -5.33
N ASN A 364 15.29 -12.56 -4.46
CA ASN A 364 15.14 -12.62 -3.00
C ASN A 364 15.17 -11.26 -2.29
N ASP A 365 15.16 -10.14 -3.03
CA ASP A 365 15.10 -8.79 -2.49
C ASP A 365 13.87 -8.01 -3.00
N GLN A 366 12.97 -8.68 -3.72
CA GLN A 366 11.72 -8.05 -4.18
C GLN A 366 10.80 -7.71 -3.00
N MET A 367 10.20 -6.52 -3.06
CA MET A 367 9.32 -5.96 -2.04
C MET A 367 7.84 -6.16 -2.41
N VAL A 368 6.92 -5.98 -1.46
CA VAL A 368 5.46 -6.08 -1.70
C VAL A 368 5.03 -5.23 -2.89
N SER A 369 5.58 -4.03 -3.04
CA SER A 369 5.26 -3.11 -4.13
C SER A 369 5.55 -3.68 -5.52
N TYR A 370 6.56 -4.56 -5.66
CA TYR A 370 6.80 -5.28 -6.91
C TYR A 370 5.64 -6.22 -7.24
N PHE A 371 5.17 -7.00 -6.27
CA PHE A 371 4.05 -7.93 -6.47
C PHE A 371 2.75 -7.19 -6.76
N VAL A 372 2.51 -6.04 -6.13
CA VAL A 372 1.37 -5.17 -6.48
C VAL A 372 1.44 -4.75 -7.96
N ALA A 373 2.62 -4.32 -8.44
CA ALA A 373 2.82 -3.95 -9.84
C ALA A 373 2.67 -5.15 -10.79
N PHE A 374 3.21 -6.31 -10.43
CA PHE A 374 3.09 -7.55 -11.19
C PHE A 374 1.63 -8.01 -11.33
N TYR A 375 0.86 -7.99 -10.24
CA TYR A 375 -0.55 -8.36 -10.28
C TYR A 375 -1.40 -7.34 -11.04
N THR A 376 -1.03 -6.06 -11.04
CA THR A 376 -1.75 -5.03 -11.78
C THR A 376 -1.46 -5.11 -13.29
N ASN A 377 -0.18 -5.16 -13.68
CA ASN A 377 0.24 -4.96 -15.06
C ASN A 377 0.48 -6.26 -15.83
N THR A 378 0.88 -7.34 -15.16
CA THR A 378 1.24 -8.61 -15.83
C THR A 378 0.12 -9.62 -15.71
N SER A 379 -0.33 -9.92 -14.49
CA SER A 379 -1.37 -10.93 -14.26
C SER A 379 -2.80 -10.38 -14.37
N ILE A 380 -2.95 -9.06 -14.36
CA ILE A 380 -4.24 -8.33 -14.36
C ILE A 380 -5.19 -8.95 -13.32
N ASN A 381 -4.67 -9.19 -12.11
CA ASN A 381 -5.38 -9.70 -10.95
C ASN A 381 -5.53 -8.56 -9.96
N TRP A 382 -6.60 -7.78 -10.15
CA TRP A 382 -6.91 -6.63 -9.31
C TRP A 382 -7.22 -7.02 -7.86
N GLY A 383 -7.77 -8.22 -7.63
CA GLY A 383 -8.06 -8.72 -6.29
C GLY A 383 -6.78 -8.88 -5.45
N MET A 384 -5.80 -9.62 -5.98
CA MET A 384 -4.50 -9.76 -5.31
C MET A 384 -3.74 -8.43 -5.19
N ALA A 385 -3.72 -7.62 -6.26
CA ALA A 385 -3.01 -6.33 -6.24
C ALA A 385 -3.56 -5.40 -5.14
N THR A 386 -4.89 -5.33 -5.00
CA THR A 386 -5.55 -4.46 -4.02
C THR A 386 -5.54 -5.05 -2.61
N ALA A 387 -5.52 -6.37 -2.45
CA ALA A 387 -5.29 -7.02 -1.16
C ALA A 387 -3.89 -6.72 -0.60
N LEU A 388 -2.84 -6.94 -1.40
CA LEU A 388 -1.46 -6.64 -1.01
C LEU A 388 -1.25 -5.14 -0.78
N GLY A 389 -1.75 -4.29 -1.69
CA GLY A 389 -1.67 -2.84 -1.55
C GLY A 389 -2.47 -2.33 -0.34
N GLY A 390 -3.63 -2.91 -0.07
CA GLY A 390 -4.47 -2.60 1.08
C GLY A 390 -3.82 -2.97 2.41
N LEU A 391 -3.16 -4.13 2.50
CA LEU A 391 -2.43 -4.53 3.69
C LEU A 391 -1.20 -3.62 3.93
N LEU A 392 -0.50 -3.22 2.87
CA LEU A 392 0.59 -2.24 2.96
C LEU A 392 0.09 -0.85 3.39
N LEU A 393 -1.06 -0.42 2.87
CA LEU A 393 -1.73 0.82 3.28
C LEU A 393 -2.12 0.76 4.76
N LEU A 394 -2.73 -0.35 5.21
CA LEU A 394 -3.08 -0.57 6.61
C LEU A 394 -1.84 -0.46 7.51
N ALA A 395 -0.75 -1.16 7.16
CA ALA A 395 0.50 -1.08 7.90
C ALA A 395 1.04 0.36 7.96
N THR A 396 0.96 1.10 6.85
CA THR A 396 1.37 2.51 6.78
C THR A 396 0.50 3.40 7.66
N VAL A 397 -0.82 3.22 7.65
CA VAL A 397 -1.75 3.97 8.49
C VAL A 397 -1.50 3.68 9.96
N ILE A 398 -1.29 2.42 10.34
CA ILE A 398 -0.96 2.05 11.73
C ILE A 398 0.32 2.76 12.17
N LEU A 399 1.38 2.76 11.36
CA LEU A 399 2.62 3.45 11.67
C LEU A 399 2.43 4.97 11.77
N TYR A 400 1.64 5.57 10.87
CA TYR A 400 1.28 6.98 10.95
C TYR A 400 0.51 7.31 12.24
N LEU A 401 -0.44 6.46 12.64
CA LEU A 401 -1.22 6.63 13.87
C LEU A 401 -0.33 6.52 15.11
N ILE A 402 0.57 5.52 15.15
CA ILE A 402 1.55 5.38 16.24
C ILE A 402 2.45 6.62 16.30
N TYR A 403 2.96 7.09 15.15
CA TYR A 403 3.78 8.30 15.07
C TYR A 403 3.02 9.55 15.58
N SER A 404 1.80 9.77 15.10
CA SER A 404 0.97 10.90 15.49
C SER A 404 0.58 10.84 16.97
N TRP A 405 0.40 9.65 17.52
CA TRP A 405 0.18 9.47 18.96
C TRP A 405 1.45 9.82 19.76
N LEU A 406 2.62 9.30 19.40
CA LEU A 406 3.89 9.55 20.09
C LEU A 406 4.34 11.01 20.01
N VAL A 407 4.29 11.61 18.81
CA VAL A 407 4.81 12.97 18.56
C VAL A 407 3.72 14.02 18.74
N GLY A 408 2.49 13.74 18.31
CA GLY A 408 1.35 14.67 18.37
C GLY A 408 0.80 14.88 19.78
N ALA A 409 0.97 13.94 20.71
CA ALA A 409 0.65 14.15 22.13
C ALA A 409 1.40 15.35 22.74
N SER A 410 2.51 15.77 22.14
CA SER A 410 3.29 16.95 22.58
C SER A 410 2.88 18.28 21.93
N ARG A 411 2.08 18.30 20.85
CA ARG A 411 1.77 19.52 20.07
C ARG A 411 0.29 19.76 19.77
N LEU A 412 -0.62 18.82 20.04
CA LEU A 412 -2.07 19.04 19.91
C LEU A 412 -2.70 19.75 21.13
N ARG A 413 -1.93 20.62 21.80
CA ARG A 413 -2.53 21.77 22.49
C ARG A 413 -2.66 22.90 21.47
N LEU A 414 -3.68 22.77 20.61
CA LEU A 414 -4.23 23.93 19.91
C LEU A 414 -4.79 24.85 21.01
N SER A 415 -3.98 25.84 21.39
CA SER A 415 -4.41 26.98 22.20
C SER A 415 -5.51 27.76 21.51
#